data_AF-H9FME4-F1
#
_entry.id   AF-H9FME4-F1
#
_cell.length_a   1.000
_cell.length_b   1.000
_cell.length_c   1.000
_cell.angle_alpha   90.00
_cell.angle_beta   90.00
_cell.angle_gamma   90.00
#
_symmetry.space_group_name_H-M   'P 1'
#
loop_
_entity.id
_entity.type
_entity.pdbx_description
1 polymer ?
#
loop_
_entity_poly.entity_id
_entity_poly.type
_entity_poly.pdbx_seq_one_letter_code
_entity_poly.pdbx_strand_id
1 'polypeptide(L)'
;GDDGAFDKLRSWSRSIEDLQPPSALSAPFTNSLARSARQSVLRYSTLPGRRALKNSRLVSQKDDVHVCILCLRAIMNYQYGFNLVMSHPHAVNEIALSLNNKNPRTKALVLELLAAVCLVRGGHEIILAAFDNFKEVCKELHRFEKLMEYFRNEDSNIDFMVACMQFIN
;
A
#
# COMPACT_ATOMS: atom_id res chain seq x y z
N GLY A 1 -23.69 -33.18 -15.79
CA GLY A 1 -24.28 -31.88 -15.45
C GLY A 1 -23.14 -30.95 -15.16
N ASP A 2 -22.56 -30.42 -16.22
CA ASP A 2 -21.36 -29.58 -16.22
C ASP A 2 -21.67 -28.40 -17.14
N ASP A 3 -22.46 -27.43 -16.65
CA ASP A 3 -22.89 -26.26 -17.41
C ASP A 3 -22.86 -24.98 -16.55
N GLY A 4 -22.02 -24.94 -15.50
CA GLY A 4 -21.94 -23.81 -14.56
C GLY A 4 -20.62 -23.03 -14.59
N ALA A 5 -19.58 -23.55 -15.24
CA ALA A 5 -18.24 -22.95 -15.22
C ALA A 5 -18.00 -21.96 -16.37
N PHE A 6 -18.66 -22.16 -17.52
CA PHE A 6 -18.44 -21.33 -18.72
C PHE A 6 -19.07 -19.93 -18.64
N ASP A 7 -20.17 -19.76 -17.91
CA ASP A 7 -20.84 -18.46 -17.78
C ASP A 7 -20.11 -17.48 -16.85
N LYS A 8 -19.40 -18.00 -15.83
CA LYS A 8 -18.60 -17.16 -14.91
C LYS A 8 -17.38 -16.56 -15.60
N LEU A 9 -16.76 -17.30 -16.53
CA LEU A 9 -15.62 -16.82 -17.31
C LEU A 9 -16.05 -15.70 -18.27
N ARG A 10 -17.20 -15.84 -18.93
CA ARG A 10 -17.78 -14.80 -19.81
C ARG A 10 -18.22 -13.54 -19.07
N SER A 11 -18.58 -13.65 -17.79
CA SER A 11 -18.92 -12.49 -16.97
C SER A 11 -17.68 -11.69 -16.57
N TRP A 12 -16.53 -12.35 -16.35
CA TRP A 12 -15.28 -11.65 -16.03
C TRP A 12 -14.69 -10.95 -17.26
N SER A 13 -14.73 -11.59 -18.43
CA SER A 13 -14.20 -10.99 -19.68
C SER A 13 -14.88 -9.66 -20.02
N ARG A 14 -16.20 -9.54 -19.82
CA ARG A 14 -16.97 -8.31 -20.09
C ARG A 14 -16.60 -7.13 -19.18
N SER A 15 -16.16 -7.38 -17.95
CA SER A 15 -15.72 -6.30 -17.05
C SER A 15 -14.31 -5.78 -17.36
N ILE A 16 -13.54 -6.46 -18.21
CA ILE A 16 -12.17 -6.05 -18.55
C ILE A 16 -12.12 -5.07 -19.74
N GLU A 17 -13.17 -5.04 -20.56
CA GLU A 17 -13.24 -4.23 -21.78
C GLU A 17 -13.58 -2.74 -21.50
N ASP A 18 -14.09 -2.41 -20.31
CA ASP A 18 -14.48 -1.04 -19.93
C ASP A 18 -13.30 -0.13 -19.50
N LEU A 19 -12.05 -0.58 -19.65
CA LEU A 19 -10.85 0.17 -19.22
C LEU A 19 -9.92 0.63 -20.36
N GLN A 20 -10.32 0.51 -21.64
CA GLN A 20 -9.53 1.09 -22.73
C GLN A 20 -10.00 2.50 -23.12
N PRO A 21 -9.09 3.49 -23.22
CA PRO A 21 -9.43 4.78 -23.83
C PRO A 21 -9.60 4.59 -25.35
N PRO A 22 -10.61 5.22 -25.99
CA PRO A 22 -10.81 5.05 -27.42
C PRO A 22 -9.70 5.76 -28.18
N SER A 23 -8.90 4.97 -28.90
CA SER A 23 -8.09 5.42 -30.02
C SER A 23 -8.94 5.36 -31.28
N ALA A 24 -9.34 6.49 -31.83
CA ALA A 24 -9.90 6.58 -33.17
C ALA A 24 -9.43 7.87 -33.86
N LEU A 25 -8.68 7.71 -34.94
CA LEU A 25 -8.34 8.75 -35.91
C LEU A 25 -9.51 8.91 -36.90
N SER A 26 -10.00 10.13 -37.07
CA SER A 26 -10.60 10.63 -38.33
C SER A 26 -10.74 12.15 -38.28
N ALA A 27 -10.06 12.86 -39.18
CA ALA A 27 -10.13 14.31 -39.42
C ALA A 27 -11.10 14.60 -40.60
N PRO A 28 -11.25 15.84 -41.12
CA PRO A 28 -11.33 17.18 -40.49
C PRO A 28 -12.63 17.91 -40.93
N PHE A 29 -13.22 18.83 -40.13
CA PHE A 29 -13.95 19.99 -40.68
C PHE A 29 -14.15 21.07 -39.60
N THR A 30 -14.15 22.32 -40.08
CA THR A 30 -13.93 23.60 -39.41
C THR A 30 -15.16 24.15 -38.68
N ASN A 31 -15.03 24.69 -37.46
CA ASN A 31 -15.15 26.14 -37.18
C ASN A 31 -15.24 26.49 -35.68
N SER A 32 -14.59 27.62 -35.38
CA SER A 32 -14.52 28.44 -34.18
C SER A 32 -15.75 28.46 -33.25
N LEU A 33 -15.54 28.17 -31.95
CA LEU A 33 -15.95 29.06 -30.86
C LEU A 33 -15.18 28.76 -29.56
N ALA A 34 -14.56 29.80 -29.00
CA ALA A 34 -13.67 29.79 -27.86
C ALA A 34 -14.22 29.07 -26.62
N ARG A 35 -13.45 28.12 -26.07
CA ARG A 35 -13.48 27.77 -24.64
C ARG A 35 -12.06 27.52 -24.14
N SER A 36 -11.72 28.29 -23.12
CA SER A 36 -10.45 28.28 -22.39
C SER A 36 -10.10 26.85 -21.93
N ALA A 37 -9.17 26.20 -22.64
CA ALA A 37 -8.53 24.98 -22.18
C ALA A 37 -7.42 25.37 -21.20
N ARG A 38 -7.75 25.47 -19.91
CA ARG A 38 -6.73 25.38 -18.86
C ARG A 38 -6.14 23.97 -18.96
N GLN A 39 -4.98 23.83 -19.58
CA GLN A 39 -4.14 22.65 -19.49
C GLN A 39 -3.83 22.41 -18.01
N SER A 40 -4.57 21.50 -17.38
CA SER A 40 -4.27 21.01 -16.05
C SER A 40 -3.09 20.05 -16.17
N VAL A 41 -1.89 20.60 -16.14
CA VAL A 41 -0.69 19.83 -15.80
C VAL A 41 -0.97 19.21 -14.44
N LEU A 42 -1.06 17.89 -14.38
CA LEU A 42 -1.19 17.09 -13.16
C LEU A 42 0.08 17.29 -12.31
N ARG A 43 0.10 18.39 -11.55
CA ARG A 43 1.06 18.60 -10.47
C ARG A 43 0.50 17.89 -9.25
N TYR A 44 0.93 16.65 -9.02
CA TYR A 44 0.50 15.81 -7.89
C TYR A 44 1.14 16.20 -6.55
N SER A 45 1.42 17.49 -6.36
CA SER A 45 1.97 18.04 -5.12
C SER A 45 0.96 18.96 -4.45
N THR A 46 -0.29 18.52 -4.31
CA THR A 46 -1.22 19.15 -3.38
C THR A 46 -1.02 18.53 -2.01
N LEU A 47 -0.38 19.28 -1.11
CA LEU A 47 -0.30 18.94 0.31
C LEU A 47 -1.70 18.58 0.84
N PRO A 48 -1.85 17.54 1.67
CA PRO A 48 -3.15 17.16 2.21
C PRO A 48 -3.82 18.35 2.88
N GLY A 49 -5.02 18.72 2.42
CA GLY A 49 -5.76 19.82 3.00
C GLY A 49 -5.99 19.60 4.50
N ARG A 50 -6.03 20.68 5.29
CA ARG A 50 -6.18 20.63 6.77
C ARG A 50 -7.38 19.79 7.23
N ARG A 51 -8.42 19.66 6.40
CA ARG A 51 -9.59 18.78 6.61
C ARG A 51 -9.26 17.29 6.43
N ALA A 52 -8.51 16.93 5.38
CA ALA A 52 -8.06 15.57 5.14
C ALA A 52 -7.17 15.05 6.28
N LEU A 53 -6.26 15.89 6.78
CA LEU A 53 -5.43 15.55 7.95
C LEU A 53 -6.24 15.33 9.23
N LYS A 54 -7.33 16.07 9.45
CA LYS A 54 -8.23 15.86 10.59
C LYS A 54 -9.00 14.55 10.46
N ASN A 55 -9.53 14.26 9.28
CA ASN A 55 -10.26 13.02 9.01
C ASN A 55 -9.35 11.80 9.15
N SER A 56 -8.11 11.89 8.66
CA SER A 56 -7.10 10.83 8.80
C SER A 56 -6.79 10.51 10.26
N ARG A 57 -6.65 11.52 11.14
CA ARG A 57 -6.44 11.29 12.58
C ARG A 57 -7.62 10.58 13.24
N LEU A 58 -8.84 10.93 12.86
CA LEU A 58 -10.05 10.28 13.38
C LEU A 58 -10.15 8.82 12.93
N VAL A 59 -9.85 8.53 11.66
CA VAL A 59 -9.78 7.16 11.13
C VAL A 59 -8.68 6.34 11.80
N SER A 60 -7.50 6.93 12.05
CA SER A 60 -6.42 6.23 12.76
C SER A 60 -6.75 5.87 14.22
N GLN A 61 -7.76 6.50 14.83
CA GLN A 61 -8.27 6.10 16.14
C GLN A 61 -9.27 4.94 16.08
N LYS A 62 -9.79 4.64 14.88
CA LYS A 62 -10.59 3.45 14.62
C LYS A 62 -9.64 2.32 14.24
N ASP A 63 -10.06 1.08 14.49
CA ASP A 63 -9.29 -0.12 14.13
C ASP A 63 -9.10 -0.29 12.61
N ASP A 64 -9.56 0.66 11.79
CA ASP A 64 -9.46 0.71 10.33
C ASP A 64 -8.05 0.40 9.83
N VAL A 65 -7.00 0.95 10.47
CA VAL A 65 -5.61 0.65 10.08
C VAL A 65 -5.28 -0.82 10.31
N HIS A 66 -5.64 -1.38 11.46
CA HIS A 66 -5.40 -2.79 11.77
C HIS A 66 -6.12 -3.70 10.77
N VAL A 67 -7.38 -3.39 10.46
CA VAL A 67 -8.20 -4.12 9.49
C VAL A 67 -7.61 -4.03 8.09
N CYS A 68 -7.11 -2.87 7.66
CA CYS A 68 -6.42 -2.74 6.37
C CYS A 68 -5.20 -3.67 6.27
N ILE A 69 -4.41 -3.80 7.35
CA ILE A 69 -3.28 -4.74 7.38
C ILE A 69 -3.76 -6.20 7.31
N LEU A 70 -4.86 -6.55 7.99
CA LEU A 70 -5.47 -7.89 7.86
C LEU A 70 -5.94 -8.18 6.43
N CYS A 71 -6.51 -7.19 5.73
CA CYS A 71 -6.89 -7.34 4.32
C CYS A 71 -5.65 -7.58 3.43
N LEU A 72 -4.58 -6.82 3.64
CA LEU A 72 -3.32 -7.03 2.92
C LEU A 72 -2.72 -8.41 3.21
N ARG A 73 -2.79 -8.88 4.45
CA ARG A 73 -2.39 -10.25 4.83
C ARG A 73 -3.15 -11.29 4.01
N ALA A 74 -4.46 -11.14 3.86
CA ALA A 74 -5.27 -12.06 3.07
C ALA A 74 -4.89 -12.03 1.58
N ILE A 75 -4.63 -10.86 1.00
CA ILE A 75 -4.18 -10.71 -0.39
C ILE A 75 -2.80 -11.36 -0.60
N MET A 76 -1.87 -11.11 0.32
CA MET A 76 -0.50 -11.64 0.29
C MET A 76 -0.44 -13.15 0.52
N ASN A 77 -1.48 -13.75 1.11
CA ASN A 77 -1.59 -15.20 1.21
C ASN A 77 -1.96 -15.88 -0.13
N TYR A 78 -2.29 -15.11 -1.16
CA TYR A 78 -2.48 -15.60 -2.52
C TYR A 78 -1.25 -15.26 -3.37
N GLN A 79 -0.60 -16.25 -3.99
CA GLN A 79 0.67 -16.07 -4.71
C GLN A 79 0.64 -14.90 -5.71
N TYR A 80 -0.41 -14.80 -6.53
CA TYR A 80 -0.53 -13.69 -7.49
C TYR A 80 -0.76 -12.34 -6.77
N GLY A 81 -1.54 -12.33 -5.69
CA GLY A 81 -1.74 -11.13 -4.86
C GLY A 81 -0.46 -10.66 -4.19
N PHE A 82 0.37 -11.59 -3.70
CA PHE A 82 1.69 -11.31 -3.15
C PHE A 82 2.60 -10.60 -4.17
N ASN A 83 2.67 -11.14 -5.40
CA ASN A 83 3.46 -10.54 -6.48
C ASN A 83 2.95 -9.14 -6.85
N LEU A 84 1.63 -8.94 -6.89
CA LEU A 84 1.04 -7.63 -7.13
C LEU A 84 1.45 -6.62 -6.04
N VAL A 85 1.41 -7.00 -4.77
CA VAL A 85 1.84 -6.15 -3.64
C VAL A 85 3.32 -5.79 -3.77
N MET A 86 4.19 -6.75 -4.09
CA MET A 86 5.63 -6.47 -4.26
C MET A 86 5.91 -5.54 -5.44
N SER A 87 5.16 -5.67 -6.53
CA SER A 87 5.33 -4.82 -7.72
C SER A 87 4.68 -3.43 -7.58
N HIS A 88 3.78 -3.24 -6.61
CA HIS A 88 3.06 -1.99 -6.45
C HIS A 88 3.97 -0.94 -5.79
N PRO A 89 4.15 0.25 -6.39
CA PRO A 89 5.19 1.22 -6.04
C PRO A 89 5.11 1.76 -4.61
N HIS A 90 3.95 1.69 -3.98
CA HIS A 90 3.72 2.24 -2.64
C HIS A 90 3.26 1.21 -1.61
N ALA A 91 2.95 -0.03 -2.02
CA ALA A 91 2.24 -0.94 -1.11
C ALA A 91 3.10 -1.33 0.10
N VAL A 92 4.35 -1.74 -0.15
CA VAL A 92 5.28 -2.11 0.93
C VAL A 92 5.67 -0.89 1.77
N ASN A 93 5.79 0.30 1.17
CA ASN A 93 6.08 1.55 1.89
C ASN A 93 4.95 1.89 2.88
N GLU A 94 3.69 1.79 2.47
CA GLU A 94 2.54 2.05 3.34
C GLU A 94 2.38 0.98 4.43
N ILE A 95 2.70 -0.29 4.13
CA ILE A 95 2.80 -1.35 5.15
C ILE A 95 3.87 -0.97 6.19
N ALA A 96 5.06 -0.54 5.75
CA ALA A 96 6.13 -0.11 6.65
C ALA A 96 5.73 1.11 7.50
N LEU A 97 5.10 2.13 6.90
CA LEU A 97 4.64 3.33 7.62
C LEU A 97 3.60 2.98 8.71
N SER A 98 2.82 1.92 8.51
CA SER A 98 1.84 1.42 9.48
C SER A 98 2.48 0.89 10.77
N LEU A 99 3.80 0.68 10.81
CA LEU A 99 4.56 0.38 12.03
C LEU A 99 4.45 1.50 13.08
N ASN A 100 4.13 2.74 12.69
CA ASN A 100 3.89 3.85 13.63
C ASN A 100 2.54 3.72 14.40
N ASN A 101 1.70 2.72 14.09
CA ASN A 101 0.46 2.51 14.83
C ASN A 101 0.74 2.22 16.31
N LYS A 102 -0.03 2.79 17.24
CA LYS A 102 0.20 2.62 18.68
C LYS A 102 -0.02 1.19 19.16
N ASN A 103 -0.93 0.44 18.53
CA ASN A 103 -1.29 -0.90 18.96
C ASN A 103 -0.15 -1.90 18.65
N PRO A 104 0.46 -2.56 19.66
CA PRO A 104 1.55 -3.53 19.44
C PRO A 104 1.10 -4.71 18.59
N ARG A 105 -0.17 -5.11 18.65
CA ARG A 105 -0.72 -6.17 17.79
C ARG A 105 -0.67 -5.80 16.31
N THR A 106 -0.95 -4.54 15.97
CA THR A 106 -0.81 -4.06 14.59
C THR A 106 0.64 -4.03 14.17
N LYS A 107 1.56 -3.58 15.04
CA LYS A 107 2.99 -3.58 14.73
C LYS A 107 3.53 -4.98 14.49
N ALA A 108 3.15 -5.96 15.31
CA ALA A 108 3.54 -7.36 15.14
C ALA A 108 3.10 -7.89 13.78
N LEU A 109 1.84 -7.65 13.41
CA LEU A 109 1.31 -8.07 12.12
C LEU A 109 2.03 -7.38 10.95
N VAL A 110 2.33 -6.08 11.05
CA VAL A 110 3.13 -5.36 10.04
C VAL A 110 4.50 -6.04 9.86
N LEU A 111 5.18 -6.39 10.94
CA LEU A 111 6.49 -7.04 10.89
C LEU A 111 6.41 -8.46 10.30
N GLU A 112 5.35 -9.23 10.59
CA GLU A 112 5.10 -10.51 9.92
C GLU A 112 5.02 -10.36 8.40
N LEU A 113 4.26 -9.36 7.91
CA LEU A 113 4.11 -9.11 6.47
C LEU A 113 5.44 -8.68 5.83
N LEU A 114 6.18 -7.79 6.48
CA LEU A 114 7.47 -7.30 5.99
C LEU A 114 8.53 -8.42 5.98
N ALA A 115 8.55 -9.28 6.99
CA ALA A 115 9.43 -10.45 7.04
C ALA A 115 9.14 -11.43 5.88
N ALA A 116 7.85 -11.68 5.60
CA ALA A 116 7.44 -12.53 4.48
C ALA A 116 7.91 -11.98 3.12
N VAL A 117 7.85 -10.65 2.92
CA VAL A 117 8.41 -10.00 1.73
C VAL A 117 9.94 -10.10 1.73
N CYS A 118 10.59 -9.85 2.86
CA CYS A 118 12.06 -9.88 2.98
C CYS A 118 12.65 -11.24 2.57
N LEU A 119 11.96 -12.34 2.92
CA LEU A 119 12.44 -13.70 2.73
C LEU A 119 12.46 -14.16 1.26
N VAL A 120 11.68 -13.55 0.37
CA VAL A 120 11.63 -13.95 -1.04
C VAL A 120 12.74 -13.30 -1.87
N ARG A 121 13.04 -13.88 -3.04
CA ARG A 121 14.07 -13.37 -3.95
C ARG A 121 13.75 -11.93 -4.39
N GLY A 122 14.71 -11.02 -4.17
CA GLY A 122 14.56 -9.59 -4.49
C GLY A 122 13.76 -8.79 -3.46
N GLY A 123 13.16 -9.44 -2.46
CA GLY A 123 12.37 -8.77 -1.43
C GLY A 123 13.21 -7.91 -0.47
N HIS A 124 14.44 -8.32 -0.19
CA HIS A 124 15.34 -7.56 0.70
C HIS A 124 15.59 -6.12 0.21
N GLU A 125 15.80 -5.92 -1.10
CA GLU A 125 15.98 -4.57 -1.67
C GLU A 125 14.72 -3.71 -1.52
N ILE A 126 13.54 -4.32 -1.69
CA ILE A 126 12.25 -3.64 -1.51
C ILE A 126 12.07 -3.21 -0.05
N ILE A 127 12.42 -4.08 0.91
CA ILE A 127 12.33 -3.75 2.34
C ILE A 127 13.30 -2.62 2.71
N LEU A 128 14.55 -2.66 2.24
CA LEU A 128 15.50 -1.58 2.47
C LEU A 128 15.00 -0.25 1.89
N ALA A 129 14.49 -0.26 0.65
CA ALA A 129 13.92 0.93 0.01
C ALA A 129 12.69 1.46 0.78
N ALA A 130 11.85 0.57 1.31
CA ALA A 130 10.71 0.94 2.13
C ALA A 130 11.15 1.60 3.46
N PHE A 131 12.24 1.12 4.08
CA PHE A 131 12.78 1.75 5.29
C PHE A 131 13.61 3.01 5.02
N ASP A 132 14.17 3.18 3.82
CA ASP A 132 14.69 4.48 3.36
C ASP A 132 13.55 5.50 3.23
N ASN A 133 12.41 5.11 2.64
CA ASN A 133 11.20 5.94 2.63
C ASN A 133 10.69 6.23 4.04
N PHE A 134 10.63 5.22 4.90
CA PHE A 134 10.19 5.35 6.30
C PHE A 134 11.05 6.38 7.03
N LYS A 135 12.37 6.30 6.92
CA LYS A 135 13.32 7.26 7.49
C LYS A 135 13.00 8.69 7.05
N GLU A 136 12.82 8.93 5.76
CA GLU A 136 12.55 10.26 5.20
C GLU A 136 11.17 10.81 5.61
N VAL A 137 10.14 9.98 5.64
CA VAL A 137 8.78 10.38 6.02
C VAL A 137 8.66 10.60 7.53
N CYS A 138 9.24 9.70 8.33
CA CYS A 138 9.22 9.73 9.79
C CYS A 138 10.26 10.66 10.41
N LYS A 139 11.20 11.18 9.61
CA LYS A 139 12.29 12.05 10.03
C LYS A 139 13.24 11.37 11.02
N GLU A 140 13.62 10.13 10.74
CA GLU A 140 14.65 9.41 11.49
C GLU A 140 16.06 9.88 11.05
N LEU A 141 17.03 9.80 11.96
CA LEU A 141 18.44 10.07 11.63
C LEU A 141 19.06 8.87 10.92
N HIS A 142 18.74 7.67 11.40
CA HIS A 142 19.19 6.40 10.82
C HIS A 142 18.00 5.51 10.46
N ARG A 143 18.16 4.65 9.45
CA ARG A 143 17.15 3.63 9.16
C ARG A 143 16.90 2.75 10.39
N PHE A 144 15.66 2.36 10.60
CA PHE A 144 15.21 1.46 11.68
C PHE A 144 15.29 2.06 13.09
N GLU A 145 15.55 3.36 13.24
CA GLU A 145 15.71 3.99 14.54
C GLU A 145 14.45 3.84 15.42
N LYS A 146 13.26 4.16 14.88
CA LYS A 146 12.00 3.97 15.60
C LYS A 146 11.64 2.52 15.81
N LEU A 147 12.00 1.62 14.88
CA LEU A 147 11.79 0.19 15.09
C LEU A 147 12.54 -0.27 16.35
N MET A 148 13.80 0.16 16.50
CA MET A 148 14.61 -0.13 17.68
C MET A 148 14.07 0.55 18.94
N GLU A 149 13.52 1.76 18.82
CA GLU A 149 12.82 2.44 19.92
C GLU A 149 11.58 1.65 20.37
N TYR A 150 10.72 1.23 19.44
CA TYR A 150 9.53 0.44 19.75
C TYR A 150 9.88 -0.89 20.38
N PHE A 151 10.90 -1.57 19.88
CA PHE A 151 11.36 -2.83 20.44
C PHE A 151 11.92 -2.67 21.86
N ARG A 152 12.73 -1.63 22.10
CA ARG A 152 13.34 -1.37 23.42
C ARG A 152 12.32 -1.00 24.49
N ASN A 153 11.27 -0.27 24.11
CA ASN A 153 10.31 0.29 25.05
C ASN A 153 9.09 -0.62 25.31
N GLU A 154 9.00 -1.79 24.67
CA GLU A 154 7.90 -2.73 24.85
C GLU A 154 8.28 -3.84 25.83
N ASP A 155 7.65 -3.85 27.01
CA ASP A 155 7.87 -4.88 28.04
C ASP A 155 6.71 -5.88 28.15
N SER A 156 5.56 -5.58 27.53
CA SER A 156 4.30 -6.28 27.81
C SER A 156 3.84 -7.23 26.71
N ASN A 157 4.16 -6.91 25.45
CA ASN A 157 3.65 -7.65 24.30
C ASN A 157 4.71 -8.61 23.72
N ILE A 158 4.69 -9.86 24.20
CA ILE A 158 5.66 -10.89 23.79
C ILE A 158 5.57 -11.17 22.29
N ASP A 159 4.37 -11.22 21.72
CA ASP A 159 4.18 -11.50 20.29
C ASP A 159 4.86 -10.45 19.41
N PHE A 160 4.75 -9.17 19.77
CA PHE A 160 5.46 -8.09 19.09
C PHE A 160 6.98 -8.22 19.24
N MET A 161 7.48 -8.53 20.44
CA MET A 161 8.92 -8.71 20.65
C MET A 161 9.48 -9.86 19.80
N VAL A 162 8.74 -10.97 19.69
CA VAL A 162 9.11 -12.11 18.83
C VAL A 162 9.12 -11.70 17.37
N ALA A 163 8.08 -11.00 16.89
CA ALA A 163 8.01 -10.53 15.51
C ALA A 163 9.15 -9.54 15.18
N CYS A 164 9.47 -8.62 16.10
CA CYS A 164 10.62 -7.71 15.98
C CYS A 164 11.93 -8.48 15.84
N MET A 165 12.19 -9.42 16.76
CA MET A 165 13.44 -10.18 16.74
C MET A 165 13.56 -11.02 15.45
N GLN A 166 12.46 -11.63 15.00
CA GLN A 166 12.42 -12.41 13.76
C GLN A 166 12.66 -11.54 12.52
N PHE A 167 12.16 -10.31 12.50
CA PHE A 167 12.36 -9.39 11.38
C PHE A 167 13.80 -8.84 11.34
N ILE A 168 14.44 -8.67 12.49
CA ILE A 168 15.82 -8.15 12.59
C ILE A 168 16.88 -9.21 12.24
N ASN A 169 16.63 -10.48 12.57
CA ASN A 169 17.54 -11.61 12.31
C ASN A 169 17.65 -11.96 10.82
#